data_AF-A0A528KGW0-F1
#
_entry.id   AF-A0A528KGW0-F1
#
_cell.length_a   1.000
_cell.length_b   1.000
_cell.length_c   1.000
_cell.angle_alpha   90.00
_cell.angle_beta   90.00
_cell.angle_gamma   90.00
#
_symmetry.space_group_name_H-M   'P 1'
#
loop_
_entity.id
_entity.type
_entity.pdbx_description
1 polymer ?
#
loop_
_entity_poly.entity_id
_entity_poly.type
_entity_poly.pdbx_seq_one_letter_code
_entity_poly.pdbx_strand_id
1 'polypeptide(L)' 'MTAFVPITIYLNHRPMVVASIADAAKALQQPWPSMDKPSRLEAIRMIDECLA' A
#
# COMPACT_ATOMS: atom_id res chain seq x y z
N MET A 1 -14.84 -14.98 2.11
CA MET A 1 -13.72 -14.03 2.22
C MET A 1 -12.69 -14.41 1.17
N THR A 2 -12.49 -13.57 0.15
CA THR A 2 -11.39 -13.75 -0.81
C THR A 2 -10.07 -13.66 -0.05
N ALA A 3 -9.21 -14.66 -0.22
CA ALA A 3 -7.90 -14.65 0.41
C ALA A 3 -7.07 -13.50 -0.18
N PHE A 4 -6.44 -12.71 0.69
CA PHE A 4 -5.47 -11.71 0.27
C PHE A 4 -4.25 -12.43 -0.32
N VAL A 5 -3.91 -12.19 -1.57
CA VAL A 5 -2.71 -12.75 -2.20
C VAL A 5 -1.54 -11.83 -1.85
N PRO A 6 -0.52 -12.31 -1.10
CA PRO A 6 0.60 -11.46 -0.72
C PRO A 6 1.40 -10.99 -1.94
N ILE A 7 1.82 -9.73 -1.90
CA ILE A 7 2.74 -9.16 -2.89
C ILE A 7 4.01 -8.67 -2.20
N THR A 8 5.13 -8.68 -2.92
CA THR A 8 6.38 -8.07 -2.46
C THR A 8 6.62 -6.79 -3.23
N ILE A 9 6.77 -5.68 -2.50
CA ILE A 9 7.18 -4.39 -3.07
C ILE A 9 8.59 -4.07 -2.64
N TYR A 10 9.28 -3.20 -3.39
CA TYR A 10 10.60 -2.72 -3.04
C TYR A 10 10.53 -1.23 -2.74
N LEU A 11 10.77 -0.86 -1.48
CA LEU A 11 10.61 0.50 -0.98
C LEU A 11 11.77 0.85 -0.05
N ASN A 12 12.33 2.06 -0.17
CA ASN A 12 13.48 2.51 0.64
C ASN A 12 14.66 1.51 0.63
N HIS A 13 14.97 0.97 -0.55
CA HIS A 13 16.03 -0.02 -0.76
C HIS A 13 15.86 -1.33 0.02
N ARG A 14 14.63 -1.66 0.42
CA ARG A 14 14.33 -2.90 1.15
C ARG A 14 13.09 -3.59 0.56
N PRO A 15 13.09 -4.92 0.47
CA PRO A 15 11.89 -5.66 0.14
C PRO A 15 10.91 -5.58 1.32
N MET A 16 9.63 -5.36 1.03
CA MET A 16 8.54 -5.36 1.99
C MET A 16 7.43 -6.28 1.47
N VAL A 17 7.01 -7.23 2.31
CA VAL A 17 5.85 -8.07 2.03
C VAL A 17 4.58 -7.33 2.48
N VAL A 18 3.60 -7.26 1.59
CA VAL A 18 2.26 -6.75 1.86
C VAL A 18 1.33 -7.95 1.81
N ALA A 19 0.81 -8.37 2.97
CA ALA A 19 -0.04 -9.56 3.12
C ALA A 19 -1.46 -9.24 3.59
N SER A 20 -1.77 -7.95 3.76
CA SER A 20 -3.07 -7.45 4.20
C SER A 20 -3.31 -6.01 3.74
N ILE A 21 -4.55 -5.55 3.82
CA ILE A 21 -4.92 -4.14 3.59
C ILE A 21 -4.23 -3.22 4.61
N ALA A 22 -4.07 -3.66 5.87
CA ALA A 22 -3.36 -2.90 6.89
C ALA A 22 -1.86 -2.73 6.56
N ASP A 23 -1.22 -3.74 5.95
CA ASP A 23 0.16 -3.62 5.48
C ASP A 23 0.27 -2.68 4.28
N ALA A 24 -0.72 -2.70 3.39
CA ALA A 24 -0.78 -1.78 2.26
C ALA A 24 -0.91 -0.32 2.74
N ALA A 25 -1.73 -0.08 3.77
CA ALA A 25 -1.85 1.24 4.40
C ALA A 25 -0.50 1.73 4.96
N LYS A 26 0.21 0.87 5.69
CA LYS A 26 1.55 1.17 6.21
C LYS A 26 2.54 1.45 5.08
N ALA A 27 2.50 0.67 4.01
CA ALA A 27 3.37 0.86 2.84
C ALA A 27 3.13 2.22 2.16
N LEU A 28 1.87 2.65 1.98
CA LEU A 28 1.55 3.95 1.35
C LEU A 28 1.93 5.18 2.18
N GLN A 29 2.07 5.03 3.50
CA GLN A 29 2.52 6.09 4.40
C GLN A 29 4.05 6.27 4.40
N GLN A 30 4.81 5.27 3.95
CA GLN A 30 6.26 5.39 3.83
C GLN A 30 6.65 6.44 2.76
N PRO A 31 7.88 6.96 2.79
CA PRO A 31 8.38 7.82 1.72
C PRO A 31 8.48 7.05 0.40
N TRP A 32 7.69 7.45 -0.60
CA TRP A 32 7.81 6.95 -1.97
C TRP A 32 8.64 7.90 -2.83
N PRO A 33 9.28 7.42 -3.91
CA PRO A 33 10.03 8.28 -4.83
C PRO A 33 9.23 9.44 -5.43
N SER A 34 7.91 9.30 -5.52
CA SER A 34 7.00 10.33 -6.02
C SER A 34 5.73 10.33 -5.17
N MET A 35 5.60 11.33 -4.30
CA MET A 35 4.50 11.45 -3.33
C MET A 35 3.36 12.33 -3.84
N ASP A 36 3.59 13.04 -4.94
CA ASP A 36 2.73 14.03 -5.59
C ASP A 36 1.81 13.43 -6.67
N LYS A 37 1.93 12.12 -6.95
CA LYS A 37 1.11 11.47 -7.97
C LYS A 37 -0.36 11.36 -7.53
N PRO A 38 -1.33 11.72 -8.39
CA PRO A 38 -2.76 11.54 -8.10
C PRO A 38 -3.11 10.08 -7.76
N SER A 39 -2.46 9.12 -8.42
CA SER A 39 -2.65 7.69 -8.18
C SER A 39 -2.33 7.27 -6.74
N ARG A 40 -1.46 7.99 -6.03
CA ARG A 40 -1.19 7.75 -4.61
C ARG A 40 -2.41 8.09 -3.75
N LEU A 41 -3.06 9.22 -4.03
CA LEU A 41 -4.28 9.63 -3.32
C LEU A 41 -5.43 8.65 -3.62
N GLU A 42 -5.54 8.19 -4.86
CA GLU A 42 -6.51 7.17 -5.24
C GLU A 42 -6.28 5.85 -4.50
N ALA A 43 -5.02 5.41 -4.38
CA ALA A 43 -4.67 4.20 -3.63
C ALA A 43 -5.01 4.32 -2.12
N ILE A 44 -4.76 5.50 -1.51
CA ILE A 44 -5.18 5.78 -0.12
C ILE A 44 -6.71 5.71 -0.01
N ARG A 45 -7.41 6.37 -0.97
CA ARG A 45 -8.82 6.18 -1.38
C ARG A 45 -9.33 4.76 -1.09
N MET A 46 -8.82 3.86 -1.91
CA MET A 46 -9.25 2.47 -1.97
C MET A 46 -8.96 1.70 -0.69
N ILE A 47 -7.83 1.99 -0.03
CA ILE A 47 -7.47 1.34 1.23
C ILE A 47 -8.40 1.76 2.36
N ASP A 48 -8.69 3.05 2.48
CA ASP A 48 -9.59 3.57 3.52
C ASP A 48 -11.00 2.99 3.34
N GLU A 49 -11.50 2.87 2.11
CA GLU A 49 -12.78 2.20 1.80
C GLU A 49 -12.81 0.73 2.17
N CYS A 50 -11.66 0.04 2.13
CA CYS A 50 -11.57 -1.36 2.55
C CYS A 50 -11.48 -1.55 4.07
N LEU A 51 -11.20 -0.48 4.82
CA LEU A 51 -11.05 -0.50 6.28
C LEU A 51 -12.29 0.04 7.02
N ALA A 52 -13.19 0.73 6.31
CA ALA A 52 -14.48 1.22 6.80
C ALA A 52 -15.52 0.09 6.92
#